data_AF-A0A9D8BGM7-F1
#
_entry.id   AF-A0A9D8BGM7-F1
#
_cell.length_a   1.000
_cell.length_b   1.000
_cell.length_c   1.000
_cell.angle_alpha   90.00
_cell.angle_beta   90.00
_cell.angle_gamma   90.00
#
_symmetry.space_group_name_H-M   'P 1'
#
loop_
_entity.id
_entity.type
_entity.pdbx_description
1 polymer ?
#
loop_
_entity_poly.entity_id
_entity_poly.type
_entity_poly.pdbx_seq_one_letter_code
_entity_poly.pdbx_strand_id
1 'polypeptide(L)'
;MLTITKKSLELMMKEPNFQATIVADVDTFLQYAEANEGIPVSENYALFAMGTLPTLNRLLTNPIKQDQQRPIQQKFPQLHALNALLRLSGLMRVLSKKNKKCLVVDQTMYQAWNQLTYIEKYFSLLHIPLHPSFSEALGEGPRSIGSETCLRRLLSKPDFSFNTLQ
;
A
#
# COMPACT_ATOMS: atom_id res chain seq x y z
N MET A 1 26.02 4.02 10.93
CA MET A 1 24.76 3.93 11.71
C MET A 1 24.20 5.35 11.77
N LEU A 2 23.15 5.66 10.99
CA LEU A 2 22.58 7.02 10.95
C LEU A 2 21.56 7.14 12.08
N THR A 3 21.90 7.87 13.14
CA THR A 3 20.98 8.13 14.24
C THR A 3 20.07 9.30 13.87
N ILE A 4 18.83 9.02 13.47
CA ILE A 4 17.84 10.06 13.21
C ILE A 4 17.34 10.59 14.55
N THR A 5 17.55 11.88 14.84
CA THR A 5 17.08 12.49 16.09
C THR A 5 15.63 12.96 15.96
N LYS A 6 14.89 12.98 17.08
CA LYS A 6 13.51 13.51 17.16
C LYS A 6 13.36 14.90 16.54
N LYS A 7 14.38 15.76 16.72
CA LYS A 7 14.42 17.12 16.15
C LYS A 7 14.56 17.11 14.62
N SER A 8 15.32 16.17 14.06
CA SER A 8 15.41 15.97 12.61
C SER A 8 14.07 15.52 12.02
N LEU A 9 13.33 14.68 12.73
CA LEU A 9 11.99 14.23 12.33
C LEU A 9 10.97 15.39 12.36
N GLU A 10 10.97 16.20 13.43
CA GLU A 10 10.10 17.38 13.54
C GLU A 10 10.35 18.41 12.43
N LEU A 11 11.59 18.54 11.96
CA LEU A 11 11.95 19.38 10.83
C LEU A 11 11.44 18.80 9.50
N MET A 12 11.58 17.50 9.27
CA MET A 12 11.01 16.83 8.08
C MET A 12 9.48 16.93 8.04
N MET A 13 8.80 16.91 9.19
CA MET A 13 7.34 17.05 9.29
C MET A 13 6.82 18.45 8.93
N LYS A 14 7.66 19.49 9.02
CA LYS A 14 7.29 20.87 8.68
C LYS A 14 7.46 21.19 7.21
N GLU A 15 8.13 20.32 6.45
CA GLU A 15 8.27 20.51 5.01
C GLU A 15 6.92 20.29 4.33
N PRO A 16 6.40 21.28 3.58
CA PRO A 16 5.09 21.19 2.92
C PRO A 16 5.02 20.02 1.91
N ASN A 17 6.17 19.55 1.44
CA ASN A 17 6.28 18.42 0.51
C ASN A 17 6.29 17.05 1.20
N PHE A 18 6.44 16.98 2.53
CA PHE A 18 6.45 15.70 3.23
C PHE A 18 5.06 15.05 3.25
N GLN A 19 3.98 15.80 3.02
CA GLN A 19 2.62 15.27 2.86
C GLN A 19 2.37 14.68 1.46
N ALA A 20 3.22 14.97 0.48
CA ALA A 20 3.13 14.48 -0.89
C ALA A 20 3.91 13.15 -1.07
N THR A 21 3.70 12.19 -0.15
CA THR A 21 4.47 10.93 -0.16
C THR A 21 3.58 9.71 -0.31
N ILE A 22 4.22 8.54 -0.43
CA ILE A 22 3.60 7.22 -0.47
C ILE A 22 2.52 6.99 0.60
N VAL A 23 2.62 7.64 1.77
CA VAL A 23 1.60 7.55 2.84
C VAL A 23 0.28 8.18 2.39
N ALA A 24 0.32 9.34 1.74
CA ALA A 24 -0.88 10.01 1.24
C ALA A 24 -1.54 9.23 0.10
N ASP A 25 -0.74 8.61 -0.78
CA ASP A 25 -1.26 7.73 -1.82
C ASP A 25 -1.92 6.48 -1.21
N VAL A 26 -1.31 5.89 -0.17
CA VAL A 26 -1.90 4.76 0.57
C VAL A 26 -3.21 5.17 1.24
N ASP A 27 -3.24 6.28 1.97
CA ASP A 27 -4.46 6.79 2.62
C ASP A 27 -5.57 7.05 1.59
N THR A 28 -5.24 7.65 0.45
CA THR A 28 -6.18 7.92 -0.64
C THR A 28 -6.78 6.62 -1.21
N PHE A 29 -5.96 5.58 -1.39
CA PHE A 29 -6.43 4.30 -1.93
C PHE A 29 -7.28 3.52 -0.93
N LEU A 30 -6.97 3.59 0.37
CA LEU A 30 -7.79 3.01 1.42
C LEU A 30 -9.18 3.67 1.45
N GLN A 31 -9.23 5.00 1.42
CA GLN A 31 -10.49 5.75 1.36
C GLN A 31 -11.28 5.44 0.08
N TYR A 32 -10.61 5.39 -1.07
CA TYR A 32 -11.25 5.02 -2.34
C TYR A 32 -11.85 3.62 -2.28
N ALA A 33 -11.12 2.65 -1.72
CA ALA A 33 -11.60 1.28 -1.60
C ALA A 33 -12.79 1.15 -0.63
N GLU A 34 -12.77 1.86 0.50
CA GLU A 34 -13.92 1.94 1.42
C GLU A 34 -15.17 2.48 0.73
N ALA A 35 -15.02 3.60 0.02
CA ALA A 35 -16.14 4.25 -0.66
C ALA A 35 -16.75 3.43 -1.81
N ASN A 36 -15.99 2.48 -2.38
CA ASN A 36 -16.40 1.70 -3.54
C ASN A 36 -16.58 0.20 -3.24
N GLU A 37 -16.62 -0.20 -1.97
CA GLU A 37 -16.71 -1.60 -1.53
C GLU A 37 -15.61 -2.51 -2.10
N GLY A 38 -14.42 -1.93 -2.32
CA GLY A 38 -13.23 -2.58 -2.86
C GLY A 38 -12.82 -2.12 -4.27
N ILE A 39 -11.57 -2.41 -4.63
CA ILE A 39 -10.99 -2.12 -5.94
C ILE A 39 -10.94 -3.40 -6.77
N PRO A 40 -11.57 -3.46 -7.95
CA PRO A 40 -11.49 -4.63 -8.82
C PRO A 40 -10.04 -5.00 -9.20
N VAL A 41 -9.71 -6.29 -9.11
CA VAL A 41 -8.40 -6.83 -9.47
C VAL A 41 -8.49 -8.04 -10.41
N SER A 42 -7.41 -8.33 -11.10
CA SER A 42 -7.26 -9.48 -12.00
C SER A 42 -7.16 -10.80 -11.23
N GLU A 43 -7.54 -11.89 -11.87
CA GLU A 43 -7.62 -13.19 -11.21
C GLU A 43 -6.25 -13.81 -10.90
N ASN A 44 -5.26 -13.60 -11.77
CA ASN A 44 -3.98 -14.32 -11.74
C ASN A 44 -3.00 -13.75 -10.70
N TYR A 45 -2.94 -12.43 -10.59
CA TYR A 45 -1.91 -11.74 -9.80
C TYR A 45 -2.48 -10.70 -8.85
N ALA A 46 -3.81 -10.56 -8.80
CA ALA A 46 -4.49 -9.50 -8.06
C ALA A 46 -3.92 -8.10 -8.38
N LEU A 47 -3.64 -7.88 -9.67
CA LEU A 47 -3.30 -6.58 -10.24
C LEU A 47 -4.59 -5.76 -10.42
N PHE A 48 -4.56 -4.44 -10.26
CA PHE A 48 -5.71 -3.59 -10.54
C PHE A 48 -6.27 -3.85 -11.94
N ALA A 49 -7.59 -3.92 -12.03
CA ALA A 49 -8.27 -4.13 -13.30
C ALA A 49 -7.93 -3.02 -14.30
N MET A 50 -7.76 -3.37 -15.56
CA MET A 50 -7.31 -2.45 -16.60
C MET A 50 -8.15 -1.16 -16.67
N GLY A 51 -9.47 -1.28 -16.54
CA GLY A 51 -10.40 -0.15 -16.58
C GLY A 51 -10.31 0.80 -15.38
N THR A 52 -9.73 0.37 -14.25
CA THR A 52 -9.60 1.22 -13.06
C THR A 52 -8.29 1.99 -13.04
N LEU A 53 -7.27 1.57 -13.80
CA LEU A 53 -5.95 2.20 -13.84
C LEU A 53 -5.97 3.71 -14.13
N PRO A 54 -6.76 4.23 -15.10
CA PRO A 54 -6.79 5.67 -15.36
C PRO A 54 -7.38 6.48 -14.19
N THR A 55 -8.38 5.92 -13.51
CA THR A 55 -8.98 6.55 -12.32
C THR A 55 -8.00 6.53 -11.15
N LEU A 56 -7.40 5.38 -10.87
CA LEU A 56 -6.42 5.24 -9.78
C LEU A 56 -5.17 6.12 -10.01
N ASN A 57 -4.68 6.23 -11.26
CA ASN A 57 -3.54 7.08 -11.58
C ASN A 57 -3.82 8.57 -11.30
N ARG A 58 -5.07 9.04 -11.50
CA ARG A 58 -5.46 10.42 -11.19
C ARG A 58 -5.53 10.72 -9.69
N LEU A 59 -5.68 9.69 -8.86
CA LEU A 59 -5.70 9.82 -7.40
C LEU A 59 -4.29 9.89 -6.79
N LEU A 60 -3.25 9.53 -7.56
CA LEU A 60 -1.89 9.63 -7.09
C LEU A 60 -1.49 11.09 -6.91
N THR A 61 -0.65 11.32 -5.91
CA THR A 61 0.00 12.61 -5.66
C THR A 61 0.80 13.07 -6.87
N ASN A 62 1.45 12.14 -7.58
CA ASN A 62 2.22 12.40 -8.80
C ASN A 62 1.74 11.52 -9.97
N PRO A 63 0.61 11.86 -10.61
CA PRO A 63 0.05 11.06 -11.70
C PRO A 63 1.04 10.91 -12.86
N ILE A 64 1.14 9.69 -13.40
CA ILE A 64 2.00 9.42 -14.55
C ILE A 64 1.24 9.81 -15.82
N LYS A 65 1.82 10.71 -16.62
CA LYS A 65 1.32 10.98 -17.98
C LYS A 65 1.57 9.75 -18.85
N GLN A 66 0.51 9.03 -19.20
CA GLN A 66 0.57 7.85 -20.05
C GLN A 66 -0.15 8.15 -21.36
N ASP A 67 0.57 8.06 -22.48
CA ASP A 67 0.07 8.37 -23.83
C ASP A 67 -0.25 7.10 -24.63
N GLN A 68 -0.69 6.02 -23.95
CA GLN A 68 -0.84 4.70 -24.57
C GLN A 68 -2.30 4.24 -24.67
N GLN A 69 -2.61 3.62 -25.81
CA GLN A 69 -3.94 3.12 -26.16
C GLN A 69 -4.42 1.93 -25.30
N ARG A 70 -3.52 1.27 -24.54
CA ARG A 70 -3.86 0.16 -23.62
C ARG A 70 -3.09 0.29 -22.30
N PRO A 71 -3.74 0.65 -21.18
CA PRO A 71 -3.07 0.78 -19.90
C PRO A 71 -2.76 -0.61 -19.34
N ILE A 72 -1.49 -0.92 -19.07
CA ILE A 72 -1.11 -2.15 -18.34
C ILE A 72 -0.42 -1.74 -17.04
N GLN A 73 -0.77 -2.36 -15.92
CA GLN A 73 -0.33 -1.89 -14.59
C GLN A 73 1.20 -1.87 -14.44
N GLN A 74 1.93 -2.78 -15.09
CA GLN A 74 3.40 -2.79 -15.08
C GLN A 74 4.02 -1.49 -15.64
N LYS A 75 3.29 -0.75 -16.48
CA LYS A 75 3.73 0.57 -16.99
C LYS A 75 3.36 1.74 -16.06
N PHE A 76 2.64 1.47 -14.98
CA PHE A 76 2.36 2.42 -13.91
C PHE A 76 3.16 2.00 -12.66
N PRO A 77 4.48 2.25 -12.60
CA PRO A 77 5.35 1.77 -11.53
C PRO A 77 4.84 2.16 -10.14
N GLN A 78 4.28 3.37 -9.99
CA GLN A 78 3.68 3.81 -8.72
C GLN A 78 2.45 2.99 -8.34
N LEU A 79 1.48 2.81 -9.26
CA LEU A 79 0.30 1.96 -9.00
C LEU A 79 0.69 0.50 -8.76
N HIS A 80 1.74 0.03 -9.41
CA HIS A 80 2.22 -1.32 -9.27
C HIS A 80 2.84 -1.56 -7.89
N ALA A 81 3.74 -0.66 -7.47
CA ALA A 81 4.32 -0.68 -6.13
C ALA A 81 3.25 -0.50 -5.04
N LEU A 82 2.31 0.43 -5.23
CA LEU A 82 1.25 0.69 -4.25
C LEU A 82 0.33 -0.52 -4.07
N ASN A 83 -0.04 -1.22 -5.14
CA ASN A 83 -0.81 -2.46 -5.05
C ASN A 83 -0.07 -3.52 -4.23
N ALA A 84 1.23 -3.69 -4.47
CA ALA A 84 2.05 -4.61 -3.71
C ALA A 84 2.13 -4.19 -2.23
N LEU A 85 2.37 -2.91 -1.95
CA LEU A 85 2.44 -2.38 -0.58
C LEU A 85 1.12 -2.58 0.18
N LEU A 86 -0.03 -2.25 -0.42
CA LEU A 86 -1.36 -2.42 0.20
C LEU A 86 -1.66 -3.88 0.55
N ARG A 87 -1.21 -4.82 -0.29
CA ARG A 87 -1.40 -6.26 -0.09
C ARG A 87 -0.42 -6.86 0.92
N LEU A 88 0.87 -6.56 0.76
CA LEU A 88 1.92 -7.10 1.63
C LEU A 88 1.79 -6.53 3.03
N SER A 89 1.42 -5.25 3.14
CA SER A 89 1.10 -4.66 4.43
C SER A 89 -0.08 -5.37 5.09
N GLY A 90 -1.05 -5.87 4.33
CA GLY A 90 -2.29 -6.43 4.87
C GLY A 90 -3.29 -5.35 5.26
N LEU A 91 -3.06 -4.08 4.87
CA LEU A 91 -4.08 -3.03 4.93
C LEU A 91 -5.26 -3.35 4.02
N MET A 92 -5.01 -4.10 2.94
CA MET A 92 -6.05 -4.63 2.09
C MET A 92 -5.84 -6.13 1.81
N ARG A 93 -6.96 -6.81 1.59
CA ARG A 93 -7.04 -8.25 1.34
C ARG A 93 -7.81 -8.53 0.06
N VAL A 94 -7.48 -9.63 -0.60
CA VAL A 94 -8.14 -10.02 -1.85
C VAL A 94 -9.34 -10.89 -1.52
N LEU A 95 -10.55 -10.43 -1.85
CA LEU A 95 -11.79 -11.17 -1.65
C LEU A 95 -12.48 -11.43 -2.98
N SER A 96 -13.10 -12.60 -3.09
CA SER A 96 -13.97 -12.94 -4.22
C SER A 96 -15.40 -12.46 -3.92
N LYS A 97 -15.91 -11.52 -4.71
CA LYS A 97 -17.27 -10.99 -4.62
C LYS A 97 -18.01 -11.21 -5.94
N LYS A 98 -19.09 -12.01 -5.93
CA LYS A 98 -19.98 -12.24 -7.08
C LYS A 98 -19.22 -12.48 -8.41
N ASN A 99 -18.34 -13.48 -8.46
CA ASN A 99 -17.47 -13.82 -9.61
C ASN A 99 -16.37 -12.82 -9.98
N LYS A 100 -16.08 -11.79 -9.18
CA LYS A 100 -14.93 -10.90 -9.40
C LYS A 100 -14.04 -10.86 -8.17
N LYS A 101 -12.72 -10.80 -8.36
CA LYS A 101 -11.79 -10.53 -7.26
C LYS A 101 -11.70 -9.03 -7.03
N CYS A 102 -11.79 -8.62 -5.77
CA CYS A 102 -11.63 -7.24 -5.35
C CYS A 102 -10.61 -7.16 -4.22
N LEU A 103 -9.82 -6.09 -4.22
CA LEU A 103 -8.96 -5.69 -3.11
C LEU A 103 -9.80 -4.83 -2.16
N VAL A 104 -10.05 -5.33 -0.96
CA VAL A 104 -10.93 -4.71 0.05
C VAL A 104 -10.11 -4.35 1.27
N VAL A 105 -10.45 -3.25 1.93
CA VAL A 105 -9.79 -2.83 3.17
C VAL A 105 -9.99 -3.86 4.28
N ASP A 106 -8.91 -4.19 4.99
CA ASP A 106 -9.00 -4.92 6.25
C ASP A 106 -9.28 -3.90 7.37
N GLN A 107 -10.49 -3.93 7.91
CA GLN A 107 -10.96 -2.93 8.87
C GLN A 107 -10.12 -2.89 10.15
N THR A 108 -9.66 -4.03 10.62
CA THR A 108 -8.82 -4.09 11.82
C THR A 108 -7.49 -3.40 11.57
N MET A 109 -6.88 -3.65 10.40
CA MET A 109 -5.62 -3.02 10.03
C MET A 109 -5.77 -1.55 9.69
N TYR A 110 -6.90 -1.16 9.09
CA TYR A 110 -7.19 0.24 8.81
C TYR A 110 -7.39 1.06 10.08
N GLN A 111 -8.06 0.50 11.09
CA GLN A 111 -8.16 1.14 12.40
C GLN A 111 -6.80 1.33 13.05
N ALA A 112 -5.96 0.28 13.08
CA ALA A 112 -4.60 0.37 13.60
C ALA A 112 -3.76 1.40 12.84
N TRP A 113 -3.86 1.41 11.51
CA TRP A 113 -3.20 2.37 10.63
C TRP A 113 -3.58 3.81 10.95
N ASN A 114 -4.86 4.08 11.23
CA ASN A 114 -5.34 5.43 11.58
C ASN A 114 -4.89 5.90 12.97
N GLN A 115 -4.42 5.01 13.85
CA GLN A 115 -3.81 5.39 15.12
C GLN A 115 -2.34 5.79 14.98
N LEU A 116 -1.70 5.46 13.87
CA LEU A 116 -0.29 5.77 13.63
C LEU A 116 -0.12 7.23 13.19
N THR A 117 0.92 7.87 13.71
CA THR A 117 1.39 9.15 13.17
C THR A 117 1.93 8.97 11.75
N TYR A 118 2.03 10.06 11.01
CA TYR A 118 2.52 10.02 9.63
C TYR A 118 3.92 9.39 9.49
N ILE A 119 4.82 9.69 10.44
CA ILE A 119 6.17 9.10 10.46
C ILE A 119 6.10 7.59 10.69
N GLU A 120 5.28 7.16 11.64
CA GLU A 120 5.10 5.75 11.96
C GLU A 120 4.52 5.00 10.76
N LYS A 121 3.51 5.56 10.10
CA LYS A 121 2.97 5.06 8.82
C LYS A 121 4.08 4.90 7.77
N TYR A 122 4.89 5.95 7.57
CA TYR A 122 5.98 5.93 6.60
C TYR A 122 7.01 4.83 6.89
N PHE A 123 7.49 4.73 8.14
CA PHE A 123 8.44 3.69 8.52
C PHE A 123 7.82 2.29 8.52
N SER A 124 6.54 2.13 8.85
CA SER A 124 5.84 0.85 8.71
C SER A 124 5.82 0.37 7.26
N LEU A 125 5.63 1.27 6.29
CA LEU A 125 5.72 0.92 4.87
C LEU A 125 7.14 0.55 4.45
N LEU A 126 8.16 1.24 4.95
CA LEU A 126 9.57 0.91 4.68
C LEU A 126 10.02 -0.42 5.31
N HIS A 127 9.44 -0.78 6.46
CA HIS A 127 9.77 -2.00 7.19
C HIS A 127 9.06 -3.24 6.62
N ILE A 128 8.27 -3.11 5.55
CA ILE A 128 7.72 -4.27 4.85
C ILE A 128 8.91 -5.04 4.26
N PRO A 129 9.22 -6.24 4.75
CA PRO A 129 10.36 -6.99 4.26
C PRO A 129 10.17 -7.25 2.76
N LEU A 130 11.23 -7.07 1.98
CA LEU A 130 11.33 -7.57 0.61
C LEU A 130 11.39 -9.12 0.67
N HIS A 131 10.31 -9.73 1.15
CA HIS A 131 10.12 -11.17 1.21
C HIS A 131 10.04 -11.69 -0.23
N PRO A 132 10.31 -12.98 -0.51
CA PRO A 132 10.09 -13.56 -1.84
C PRO A 132 8.68 -13.36 -2.39
N SER A 133 7.70 -13.16 -1.52
CA SER A 133 6.33 -12.78 -1.90
C SER A 133 6.20 -11.38 -2.50
N PHE A 134 7.25 -10.55 -2.44
CA PHE A 134 7.31 -9.27 -3.14
C PHE A 134 7.32 -9.47 -4.65
N SER A 135 8.09 -10.45 -5.17
CA SER A 135 8.03 -10.78 -6.60
C SER A 135 6.65 -11.31 -7.00
N GLU A 136 6.01 -12.13 -6.15
CA GLU A 136 4.63 -12.58 -6.38
C GLU A 136 3.59 -11.44 -6.35
N ALA A 137 3.76 -10.47 -5.43
CA ALA A 137 2.90 -9.29 -5.32
C ALA A 137 3.08 -8.32 -6.49
N LEU A 138 4.27 -8.29 -7.09
CA LEU A 138 4.58 -7.63 -8.37
C LEU A 138 4.12 -8.47 -9.59
N GLY A 139 3.63 -9.69 -9.38
CA GLY A 139 3.20 -10.58 -10.45
C GLY A 139 4.34 -11.25 -11.23
N GLU A 140 5.53 -11.30 -10.65
CA GLU A 140 6.77 -11.88 -11.19
C GLU A 140 7.01 -13.33 -10.70
N GLY A 141 5.98 -14.02 -10.17
CA GLY A 141 6.09 -15.40 -9.62
C GLY A 141 4.95 -16.34 -10.04
N PRO A 142 4.99 -17.64 -9.68
CA PRO A 142 3.88 -18.57 -9.92
C PRO A 142 2.62 -18.10 -9.18
N ARG A 143 1.45 -18.32 -9.81
CA ARG A 143 0.09 -17.85 -9.40
C ARG A 143 -0.05 -17.51 -7.90
N SER A 144 -0.31 -16.24 -7.62
CA SER A 144 -0.43 -15.68 -6.27
C SER A 144 -1.63 -16.26 -5.50
N ILE A 145 -1.37 -17.17 -4.56
CA ILE A 145 -2.29 -17.49 -3.46
C ILE A 145 -1.88 -16.62 -2.27
N GLY A 146 -2.60 -15.52 -2.08
CA GLY A 146 -2.64 -14.67 -0.87
C GLY A 146 -1.42 -14.70 0.07
N SER A 147 -0.33 -14.03 -0.29
CA SER A 147 0.77 -13.74 0.64
C SER A 147 0.43 -12.53 1.54
N GLU A 148 -0.60 -12.69 2.37
CA GLU A 148 -1.11 -11.69 3.31
C GLU A 148 -0.40 -11.84 4.67
N THR A 149 0.76 -11.22 4.92
CA THR A 149 1.44 -11.47 6.22
C THR A 149 2.22 -10.33 6.88
N CYS A 150 2.60 -9.23 6.23
CA CYS A 150 3.68 -8.39 6.79
C CYS A 150 3.25 -7.45 7.93
N LEU A 151 2.28 -6.54 7.78
CA LEU A 151 1.88 -5.71 8.95
C LEU A 151 1.01 -6.48 9.93
N ARG A 152 0.26 -7.50 9.51
CA ARG A 152 -0.52 -8.30 10.47
C ARG A 152 0.38 -8.90 11.56
N ARG A 153 1.58 -9.37 11.20
CA ARG A 153 2.59 -9.88 12.14
C ARG A 153 3.26 -8.78 12.96
N LEU A 154 3.42 -7.58 12.40
CA LEU A 154 4.03 -6.43 13.07
C LEU A 154 3.06 -5.82 14.11
N LEU A 155 1.82 -5.61 13.71
CA LEU A 155 0.74 -4.99 14.49
C LEU A 155 0.04 -5.98 15.44
N SER A 156 0.19 -7.30 15.23
CA SER A 156 -0.25 -8.31 16.20
C SER A 156 0.71 -8.47 17.38
N LYS A 157 1.90 -7.84 17.34
CA LYS A 157 2.81 -7.86 18.49
C LYS A 157 2.34 -6.80 19.50
N PRO A 158 2.04 -7.18 20.75
CA PRO A 158 1.60 -6.23 21.78
C PRO A 158 2.66 -5.17 22.09
N ASP A 159 3.93 -5.43 21.78
CA ASP A 159 5.07 -4.58 22.10
C ASP A 159 5.53 -3.69 20.94
N PHE A 160 4.81 -3.62 19.81
CA PHE A 160 5.22 -2.76 18.70
C PHE A 160 4.94 -1.29 19.02
N SER A 161 5.88 -0.67 19.73
CA SER A 161 6.00 0.76 19.93
C SER A 161 7.28 1.24 19.27
N PHE A 162 7.26 2.40 18.62
CA PHE A 162 8.49 3.03 18.14
C PHE A 162 9.43 3.45 19.30
N ASN A 163 8.96 3.39 20.56
CA ASN A 163 9.78 3.60 21.75
C ASN A 163 10.71 2.42 22.09
N THR A 164 10.49 1.24 21.53
CA THR A 164 11.30 0.03 21.77
C THR A 164 12.48 -0.14 20.81
N LEU A 165 12.68 0.81 19.88
CA LEU A 165 13.89 0.88 19.05
C LEU A 165 14.94 1.75 19.76
N GLN A 166 15.56 1.20 20.81
CA GLN A 166 16.81 1.71 21.39
C GLN A 166 17.96 0.74 21.13
#